data_AF-A0ABD6DIW3-F1
#
_entry.id   AF-A0ABD6DIW3-F1
#
_cell.length_a   1.000
_cell.length_b   1.000
_cell.length_c   1.000
_cell.angle_alpha   90.00
_cell.angle_beta   90.00
_cell.angle_gamma   90.00
#
_symmetry.space_group_name_H-M   'P 1'
#
loop_
_entity.id
_entity.type
_entity.pdbx_description
1 polymer ?
#
loop_
_entity_poly.entity_id
_entity_poly.type
_entity_poly.pdbx_seq_one_letter_code
_entity_poly.pdbx_strand_id
1 'polypeptide(L)' 'MSNRPGLAALRGALGHRRRNAVALVLAVVPVAVALAVGSRVALYGAALAAFVVWMAWFVLTAVDWLERADF' A
#
# COMPACT_ATOMS: atom_id res chain seq x y z
N MET A 1 7.61 -30.91 4.09
CA MET A 1 7.12 -29.58 3.66
C MET A 1 7.05 -28.72 4.92
N SER A 2 7.97 -27.77 5.12
CA SER A 2 7.92 -26.90 6.29
C SER A 2 6.66 -26.05 6.22
N ASN A 3 5.69 -26.30 7.11
CA ASN A 3 4.60 -25.39 7.37
C ASN A 3 5.25 -24.07 7.80
N ARG A 4 5.26 -23.05 6.93
CA ARG A 4 5.77 -21.71 7.25
C ARG A 4 4.57 -20.83 7.56
N PRO A 5 3.99 -20.90 8.77
CA PRO A 5 2.75 -20.21 9.12
C PRO A 5 2.85 -18.70 8.85
N GLY A 6 4.01 -18.08 9.12
CA GLY A 6 4.25 -16.67 8.83
C GLY A 6 4.13 -16.28 7.34
N LEU A 7 4.54 -17.15 6.41
CA LEU A 7 4.41 -16.89 4.96
C LEU A 7 2.96 -17.05 4.47
N ALA A 8 2.20 -17.98 5.07
CA ALA A 8 0.78 -18.12 4.79
C ALA A 8 -0.02 -16.93 5.31
N ALA A 9 0.27 -16.48 6.54
CA ALA A 9 -0.31 -15.27 7.13
C ALA A 9 -0.01 -14.02 6.30
N LEU A 10 1.23 -13.86 5.82
CA LEU A 10 1.61 -12.74 4.96
C LEU A 10 0.86 -12.74 3.63
N ARG A 11 0.73 -13.90 2.98
CA ARG A 11 -0.08 -14.04 1.75
C ARG A 11 -1.56 -13.70 2.00
N GLY A 12 -2.09 -14.12 3.15
CA GLY A 12 -3.44 -13.74 3.58
C GLY A 12 -3.59 -12.22 3.71
N ALA A 13 -2.63 -11.57 4.39
CA ALA A 13 -2.65 -10.12 4.57
C ALA A 13 -2.57 -9.36 3.24
N LEU A 14 -1.71 -9.80 2.32
CA LEU A 14 -1.59 -9.23 0.98
C LEU A 14 -2.79 -9.55 0.06
N GLY A 15 -3.65 -10.50 0.43
CA GLY A 15 -4.79 -10.97 -0.37
C GLY A 15 -5.94 -9.96 -0.52
N HIS A 16 -5.93 -8.85 0.23
CA HIS A 16 -7.00 -7.84 0.20
C HIS A 16 -6.99 -7.00 -1.09
N ARG A 17 -7.53 -7.58 -2.17
CA ARG A 17 -7.59 -6.95 -3.51
C ARG A 17 -8.20 -5.55 -3.50
N ARG A 18 -9.27 -5.32 -2.71
CA ARG A 18 -9.91 -4.01 -2.57
C ARG A 18 -8.96 -2.98 -1.93
N ARG A 19 -8.28 -3.33 -0.84
CA ARG A 19 -7.31 -2.43 -0.17
C ARG A 19 -6.15 -2.09 -1.09
N ASN A 20 -5.63 -3.09 -1.80
CA ASN A 20 -4.54 -2.92 -2.75
C ASN A 20 -4.94 -2.03 -3.94
N ALA A 21 -6.13 -2.26 -4.50
CA ALA A 21 -6.66 -1.45 -5.60
C ALA A 21 -6.88 0.01 -5.18
N VAL A 22 -7.46 0.24 -3.99
CA VAL A 22 -7.66 1.59 -3.44
C VAL A 22 -6.33 2.29 -3.22
N ALA A 23 -5.34 1.64 -2.59
CA ALA A 23 -4.02 2.22 -2.39
C ALA A 23 -3.33 2.55 -3.72
N LEU A 24 -3.45 1.67 -4.72
CA LEU A 24 -2.90 1.91 -6.05
C LEU A 24 -3.55 3.13 -6.72
N VAL A 25 -4.89 3.22 -6.73
CA VAL A 25 -5.61 4.36 -7.30
C VAL A 25 -5.22 5.66 -6.61
N LEU A 26 -5.18 5.66 -5.26
CA LEU A 26 -4.82 6.84 -4.48
C LEU A 26 -3.36 7.28 -4.67
N ALA A 27 -2.46 6.39 -5.06
CA ALA A 27 -1.07 6.74 -5.38
C ALA A 27 -0.91 7.20 -6.85
N VAL A 28 -1.54 6.51 -7.79
CA VAL A 28 -1.35 6.74 -9.23
C VAL A 28 -2.08 7.99 -9.72
N VAL A 29 -3.31 8.23 -9.26
CA VAL A 29 -4.11 9.37 -9.74
C VAL A 29 -3.45 10.72 -9.45
N PRO A 30 -2.97 11.02 -8.23
CA PRO A 30 -2.29 12.29 -7.95
C PRO A 30 -1.03 12.48 -8.78
N VAL A 31 -0.27 11.40 -9.02
CA VAL A 31 0.94 11.44 -9.84
C VAL A 31 0.60 11.72 -11.30
N ALA A 32 -0.41 11.06 -11.85
CA ALA A 32 -0.88 11.31 -13.22
C ALA A 32 -1.34 12.76 -13.40
N VAL A 33 -2.09 13.30 -12.43
CA VAL A 33 -2.51 14.71 -12.41
C VAL A 33 -1.29 15.64 -12.33
N ALA A 34 -0.34 15.36 -11.44
CA ALA A 34 0.87 16.17 -11.30
C ALA A 34 1.72 16.21 -12.58
N LEU A 35 1.84 15.08 -13.28
CA LEU A 35 2.51 15.00 -14.58
C LEU A 35 1.78 15.82 -15.64
N ALA A 36 0.45 15.78 -15.68
CA ALA A 36 -0.35 16.59 -16.60
C ALA A 36 -0.23 18.10 -16.32
N VAL A 37 -0.08 18.50 -15.06
CA VAL A 37 0.11 19.90 -14.65
C VAL A 37 1.53 20.41 -14.95
N GLY A 38 2.55 19.53 -14.91
CA GLY A 38 3.94 19.88 -15.24
C GLY A 38 4.67 20.75 -14.21
N SER A 39 4.09 20.97 -13.03
CA SER A 39 4.69 21.77 -11.96
C SER A 39 5.48 20.93 -10.96
N ARG A 40 6.66 21.40 -10.55
CA ARG A 40 7.46 20.76 -9.49
C ARG A 40 6.71 20.66 -8.17
N VAL A 41 5.93 21.70 -7.82
CA VAL A 41 5.12 21.70 -6.60
C VAL A 41 4.07 20.60 -6.64
N ALA A 42 3.42 20.40 -7.79
CA ALA A 42 2.45 19.33 -7.97
C ALA A 42 3.09 17.95 -7.83
N LEU A 43 4.30 17.75 -8.38
CA LEU A 43 5.05 16.51 -8.24
C LEU A 43 5.45 16.21 -6.79
N TYR A 44 5.93 17.21 -6.05
CA TYR A 44 6.24 17.03 -4.62
C TYR A 44 4.98 16.71 -3.80
N GLY A 45 3.87 17.40 -4.06
CA GLY A 45 2.58 17.11 -3.42
C GLY A 45 2.09 15.69 -3.71
N ALA A 46 2.18 15.26 -4.97
CA ALA A 46 1.80 13.91 -5.38
C ALA A 46 2.71 12.83 -4.77
N ALA A 47 4.02 13.08 -4.71
CA ALA A 47 4.97 12.18 -4.06
C ALA A 47 4.68 12.04 -2.56
N LEU A 48 4.38 13.16 -1.88
CA LEU A 48 3.98 13.13 -0.47
C LEU A 48 2.67 12.37 -0.25
N ALA A 49 1.67 12.58 -1.11
CA ALA A 49 0.41 11.84 -1.05
C ALA A 49 0.63 10.34 -1.26
N ALA A 50 1.41 9.94 -2.27
CA ALA A 50 1.77 8.55 -2.52
C ALA A 50 2.51 7.93 -1.33
N PHE A 51 3.42 8.66 -0.69
CA PHE A 51 4.13 8.21 0.50
C PHE A 51 3.16 7.95 1.68
N VAL A 52 2.23 8.87 1.95
CA VAL A 52 1.24 8.71 3.03
C VAL A 52 0.32 7.50 2.75
N VAL A 53 -0.15 7.35 1.52
CA VAL A 53 -0.98 6.21 1.11
C VAL A 53 -0.23 4.90 1.27
N TRP A 54 1.03 4.86 0.84
CA TRP A 54 1.88 3.68 1.01
C TRP A 54 2.11 3.33 2.48
N MET A 55 2.40 4.32 3.32
CA MET A 55 2.55 4.14 4.77
C MET A 55 1.27 3.57 5.40
N ALA A 56 0.11 4.14 5.10
CA ALA A 56 -1.16 3.65 5.62
C ALA A 56 -1.45 2.21 5.16
N TRP A 57 -1.24 1.92 3.86
CA TRP A 57 -1.39 0.56 3.33
C TRP A 57 -0.43 -0.43 4.00
N PHE A 58 0.83 -0.04 4.20
CA PHE A 58 1.86 -0.85 4.83
C PHE A 58 1.50 -1.18 6.28
N VAL A 59 1.14 -0.17 7.08
CA VAL A 59 0.74 -0.35 8.49
C VAL A 59 -0.48 -1.27 8.59
N LEU A 60 -1.52 -1.03 7.79
CA LEU A 60 -2.70 -1.89 7.79
C LEU A 60 -2.38 -3.32 7.39
N THR A 61 -1.47 -3.52 6.43
CA THR A 61 -1.03 -4.85 6.01
C THR A 61 -0.20 -5.54 7.10
N ALA A 62 0.65 -4.78 7.81
CA ALA A 62 1.45 -5.30 8.90
C ALA A 62 0.58 -5.71 10.10
N VAL A 63 -0.38 -4.87 10.50
CA VAL A 63 -1.36 -5.20 11.56
C VAL A 63 -2.11 -6.48 11.19
N ASP A 64 -2.64 -6.53 9.98
CA ASP A 64 -3.41 -7.65 9.45
C ASP A 64 -2.56 -8.93 9.24
N TRP A 65 -1.25 -8.79 9.12
CA TRP A 65 -0.31 -9.91 9.15
C TRP A 65 -0.05 -10.39 10.58
N LEU A 66 0.20 -9.48 11.51
CA LEU A 66 0.42 -9.79 12.93
C LEU A 66 -0.80 -10.46 13.56
N GLU A 67 -2.02 -10.01 13.22
CA GLU A 67 -3.28 -10.63 13.68
C GLU A 67 -3.46 -12.07 13.19
N ARG A 68 -2.87 -12.42 12.04
CA ARG A 68 -2.96 -13.77 11.46
C ARG A 68 -1.78 -14.67 11.79
N ALA A 69 -0.69 -14.09 12.25
CA ALA A 69 0.47 -14.83 12.64
C ALA A 69 0.23 -15.36 14.06
N ASP A 70 -0.09 -16.65 14.16
CA ASP A 70 -0.01 -17.37 15.43
C ASP A 70 1.47 -17.41 15.85
N PHE A 71 1.87 -16.50 16.74
CA PHE A 71 3.18 -16.49 17.39
C PHE A 71 3.13 -17.25 18.72
#